data_AF-A0ABD6EAF9-F1
#
_entry.id   AF-A0ABD6EAF9-F1
#
_cell.length_a   1.000
_cell.length_b   1.000
_cell.length_c   1.000
_cell.angle_alpha   90.00
_cell.angle_beta   90.00
_cell.angle_gamma   90.00
#
_symmetry.space_group_name_H-M   'P 1'
#
loop_
_entity.id
_entity.type
_entity.pdbx_description
1 polymer ?
#
loop_
_entity_poly.entity_id
_entity_poly.type
_entity_poly.pdbx_seq_one_letter_code
_entity_poly.pdbx_strand_id
1 'polypeptide(L)'
;MDDIQFISGLEANGGTNLWIAIKECYDMLRQHEESHPNSFASMVFLMTDGRPTVGAQDPSYFSYKIRSLKGDHVIHAVAFGSGSDFAFIQHITNSRHGISRRIYEDADAYIQIAGNISE
;
A
#
# COMPACT_ATOMS: atom_id res chain seq x y z
N MET A 1 -0.80 16.50 17.68
CA MET A 1 -0.12 15.20 17.82
C MET A 1 0.83 15.13 16.66
N ASP A 2 2.11 14.92 16.93
CA ASP A 2 3.12 14.77 15.88
C ASP A 2 2.93 13.43 15.16
N ASP A 3 3.28 13.37 13.87
CA ASP A 3 3.09 12.17 13.04
C ASP A 3 3.90 10.99 13.60
N ILE A 4 5.08 11.26 14.16
CA ILE A 4 5.92 10.25 14.83
C ILE A 4 5.21 9.70 16.06
N GLN A 5 4.55 10.56 16.85
CA GLN A 5 3.79 10.13 18.02
C GLN A 5 2.55 9.32 17.62
N PHE A 6 1.93 9.66 16.49
CA PHE A 6 0.84 8.88 15.92
C PHE A 6 1.29 7.48 15.53
N ILE A 7 2.35 7.38 14.73
CA ILE A 7 2.89 6.09 14.28
C ILE A 7 3.34 5.24 15.47
N SER A 8 3.99 5.84 16.48
CA SER A 8 4.46 5.13 17.67
C SER A 8 3.34 4.57 18.55
N GLY A 9 2.12 5.11 18.42
CA GLY A 9 0.94 4.67 19.17
C GLY A 9 0.05 3.69 18.42
N LEU A 10 0.41 3.27 17.21
CA LEU A 10 -0.37 2.30 16.44
C LEU A 10 -0.31 0.92 17.08
N GLU A 11 -1.46 0.31 17.30
CA GLU A 11 -1.58 -1.07 17.75
C GLU A 11 -2.20 -1.94 16.65
N ALA A 12 -1.56 -3.07 16.36
CA ALA A 12 -2.13 -4.05 15.43
C ALA A 12 -3.32 -4.77 16.10
N ASN A 13 -4.51 -4.65 15.49
CA ASN A 13 -5.71 -5.31 15.97
C ASN A 13 -6.62 -5.72 14.80
N GLY A 14 -7.36 -6.81 14.99
CA GLY A 14 -8.33 -7.31 14.03
C GLY A 14 -7.70 -8.06 12.85
N GLY A 15 -8.27 -7.85 11.65
CA GLY A 15 -7.83 -8.50 10.42
C GLY A 15 -7.28 -7.52 9.40
N THR A 16 -6.80 -8.05 8.28
CA THR A 16 -6.09 -7.29 7.24
C THR A 16 -7.04 -7.04 6.07
N ASN A 17 -7.47 -5.78 5.89
CA ASN A 17 -8.33 -5.36 4.79
C ASN A 17 -7.58 -4.42 3.84
N LEU A 18 -6.84 -5.00 2.89
CA LEU A 18 -6.03 -4.21 1.94
C LEU A 18 -6.90 -3.34 1.02
N TRP A 19 -8.12 -3.78 0.69
CA TRP A 19 -8.98 -3.04 -0.22
C TRP A 19 -9.44 -1.72 0.37
N ILE A 20 -9.91 -1.72 1.63
CA ILE A 20 -10.40 -0.48 2.25
C ILE A 20 -9.27 0.52 2.44
N ALA A 21 -8.08 0.06 2.85
CA ALA A 21 -6.90 0.91 3.03
C ALA A 21 -6.50 1.61 1.71
N ILE A 22 -6.43 0.86 0.60
CA ILE A 22 -6.11 1.43 -0.72
C ILE A 22 -7.21 2.40 -1.16
N LYS A 23 -8.48 2.02 -1.01
CA LYS A 23 -9.60 2.89 -1.40
C LYS A 23 -9.59 4.21 -0.64
N GLU A 24 -9.37 4.18 0.67
CA GLU A 24 -9.29 5.38 1.51
C GLU A 24 -8.12 6.28 1.08
N CYS A 25 -6.94 5.73 0.79
CA CYS A 25 -5.82 6.49 0.25
C CYS A 25 -6.17 7.17 -1.09
N TYR A 26 -6.84 6.45 -2.01
CA TYR A 26 -7.27 7.02 -3.29
C TYR A 26 -8.31 8.13 -3.11
N ASP A 27 -9.27 7.96 -2.21
CA ASP A 27 -10.27 8.98 -1.93
C ASP A 27 -9.62 10.24 -1.34
N MET A 28 -8.62 10.10 -0.47
CA MET A 28 -7.83 11.21 0.08
C MET A 28 -7.04 11.94 -1.01
N LEU A 29 -6.33 11.20 -1.86
CA LEU A 29 -5.57 11.77 -2.98
C LEU A 29 -6.49 12.51 -3.94
N ARG A 30 -7.62 11.91 -4.32
CA ARG A 30 -8.60 12.56 -5.20
C ARG A 30 -9.15 13.86 -4.61
N GLN A 31 -9.50 13.89 -3.32
CA GLN A 31 -9.96 15.12 -2.66
C GLN A 31 -8.87 16.21 -2.67
N HIS A 32 -7.61 15.80 -2.53
CA HIS A 32 -6.48 16.71 -2.61
C HIS A 32 -6.31 17.29 -4.03
N GLU A 33 -6.42 16.47 -5.07
CA GLU A 33 -6.33 16.91 -6.48
C GLU A 33 -7.50 17.82 -6.87
N GLU A 34 -8.71 17.52 -6.43
CA GLU A 34 -9.90 18.35 -6.66
C GLU A 34 -9.75 19.76 -6.03
N SER A 35 -9.03 19.86 -4.92
CA SER A 35 -8.73 21.15 -4.27
C SER A 35 -7.46 21.84 -4.80
N HIS A 36 -6.59 21.11 -5.51
CA HIS A 36 -5.31 21.60 -6.02
C HIS A 36 -5.10 21.15 -7.49
N PRO A 37 -5.80 21.78 -8.46
CA PRO A 37 -5.86 21.31 -9.86
C PRO A 37 -4.55 21.36 -10.67
N ASN A 38 -3.42 21.69 -10.03
CA ASN A 38 -2.07 21.64 -10.61
C ASN A 38 -1.15 20.70 -9.80
N SER A 39 -1.70 19.64 -9.20
CA SER A 39 -0.97 18.75 -8.31
C SER A 39 0.12 17.96 -9.04
N PHE A 40 1.14 17.59 -8.26
CA PHE A 40 2.25 16.74 -8.68
C PHE A 40 1.80 15.28 -8.88
N ALA A 41 2.69 14.45 -9.42
CA ALA A 41 2.53 13.01 -9.46
C ALA A 41 2.18 12.47 -8.06
N SER A 42 1.09 11.71 -7.97
CA SER A 42 0.55 11.16 -6.73
C SER A 42 0.77 9.65 -6.67
N MET A 43 1.10 9.14 -5.48
CA MET A 43 1.45 7.74 -5.29
C MET A 43 0.98 7.21 -3.93
N VAL A 44 0.82 5.89 -3.84
CA VAL A 44 0.48 5.16 -2.63
C VAL A 44 1.60 4.18 -2.33
N PHE A 45 2.09 4.19 -1.09
CA PHE A 45 2.97 3.15 -0.56
C PHE A 45 2.18 2.24 0.38
N LEU A 46 2.10 0.96 0.04
CA LEU A 46 1.49 -0.08 0.87
C LEU A 46 2.57 -0.90 1.56
N MET A 47 2.40 -1.21 2.85
CA MET A 47 3.25 -2.15 3.57
C MET A 47 2.39 -3.18 4.30
N THR A 48 2.72 -4.47 4.17
CA THR A 48 2.00 -5.56 4.85
C THR A 48 2.93 -6.75 5.11
N ASP A 49 2.76 -7.38 6.28
CA ASP A 49 3.44 -8.62 6.69
C ASP A 49 2.58 -9.87 6.43
N GLY A 50 1.33 -9.68 6.01
CA GLY A 50 0.35 -10.75 5.86
C GLY A 50 -0.48 -10.66 4.58
N ARG A 51 -1.30 -11.69 4.38
CA ARG A 51 -2.34 -11.76 3.34
C ARG A 51 -3.62 -11.03 3.77
N PRO A 52 -4.46 -10.56 2.84
CA PRO A 52 -5.78 -10.05 3.20
C PRO A 52 -6.61 -11.14 3.90
N THR A 53 -7.24 -10.80 5.02
CA THR A 53 -8.12 -11.69 5.80
C THR A 53 -9.54 -11.15 5.95
N VAL A 54 -9.77 -9.89 5.58
CA VAL A 54 -11.07 -9.22 5.65
C VAL A 54 -11.35 -8.51 4.32
N GLY A 55 -12.60 -8.59 3.85
CA GLY A 55 -13.02 -7.96 2.61
C GLY A 55 -12.58 -8.73 1.36
N ALA A 56 -12.02 -8.03 0.37
CA ALA A 56 -11.62 -8.62 -0.89
C ALA A 56 -10.33 -9.45 -0.74
N GLN A 57 -10.45 -10.76 -0.94
CA GLN A 57 -9.35 -11.73 -0.80
C GLN A 57 -9.01 -12.44 -2.13
N ASP A 58 -9.88 -12.34 -3.14
CA ASP A 58 -9.62 -12.90 -4.47
C ASP A 58 -8.74 -11.94 -5.31
N PRO A 59 -7.56 -12.38 -5.79
CA PRO A 59 -6.63 -11.52 -6.53
C PRO A 59 -7.23 -10.92 -7.81
N SER A 60 -8.06 -11.69 -8.53
CA SER A 60 -8.66 -11.26 -9.80
C SER A 60 -9.67 -10.14 -9.58
N TYR A 61 -10.55 -10.34 -8.60
CA TYR A 61 -11.50 -9.34 -8.15
C TYR A 61 -10.81 -8.09 -7.60
N PHE A 62 -9.74 -8.27 -6.82
CA PHE A 62 -8.96 -7.15 -6.28
C PHE A 62 -8.36 -6.30 -7.40
N SER A 63 -7.73 -6.95 -8.38
CA SER A 63 -7.14 -6.29 -9.55
C SER A 63 -8.18 -5.53 -10.38
N TYR A 64 -9.36 -6.11 -10.56
CA TYR A 64 -10.49 -5.44 -11.21
C TYR A 64 -10.89 -4.17 -10.45
N LYS A 65 -11.06 -4.25 -9.13
CA LYS A 65 -11.45 -3.10 -8.31
C LYS A 65 -10.38 -2.01 -8.31
N ILE A 66 -9.11 -2.37 -8.20
CA ILE A 66 -8.01 -1.40 -8.30
C ILE A 66 -8.09 -0.66 -9.64
N ARG A 67 -8.23 -1.36 -10.77
CA ARG A 67 -8.33 -0.71 -12.09
C ARG A 67 -9.56 0.21 -12.21
N SER A 68 -10.61 -0.04 -11.44
CA SER A 68 -11.82 0.79 -11.43
C SER A 68 -11.69 2.10 -10.62
N LEU A 69 -10.66 2.25 -9.79
CA LEU A 69 -10.43 3.50 -9.04
C LEU A 69 -10.16 4.67 -10.01
N LYS A 70 -10.65 5.86 -9.67
CA LYS A 70 -10.35 7.09 -10.43
C LYS A 70 -9.01 7.65 -10.00
N GLY A 71 -8.39 8.47 -10.85
CA GLY A 71 -7.05 9.02 -10.64
C GLY A 71 -5.97 8.06 -11.14
N ASP A 72 -4.84 8.63 -11.57
CA ASP A 72 -3.66 7.87 -12.04
C ASP A 72 -2.57 7.87 -10.97
N HIS A 73 -2.92 7.32 -9.80
CA HIS A 73 -1.97 7.19 -8.69
C HIS A 73 -1.21 5.87 -8.81
N VAL A 74 0.11 5.94 -8.72
CA VAL A 74 0.99 4.75 -8.74
C VAL A 74 0.91 4.03 -7.40
N ILE A 75 0.84 2.69 -7.38
CA ILE A 75 0.87 1.92 -6.12
C ILE A 75 2.17 1.13 -6.01
N HIS A 76 3.04 1.56 -5.11
CA HIS A 76 4.19 0.79 -4.67
C HIS A 76 3.83 -0.04 -3.43
N ALA A 77 4.48 -1.18 -3.25
CA ALA A 77 4.21 -2.02 -2.10
C ALA A 77 5.47 -2.73 -1.57
N VAL A 78 5.50 -2.92 -0.25
CA VAL A 78 6.48 -3.69 0.49
C VAL A 78 5.77 -4.86 1.16
N ALA A 79 6.14 -6.07 0.77
CA ALA A 79 5.73 -7.31 1.42
C ALA A 79 6.80 -7.69 2.44
N PHE A 80 6.45 -7.61 3.73
CA PHE A 80 7.36 -7.87 4.84
C PHE A 80 7.23 -9.33 5.30
N GLY A 81 8.35 -9.93 5.68
CA GLY A 81 8.36 -11.26 6.29
C GLY A 81 7.94 -12.43 5.37
N SER A 82 7.92 -13.62 5.96
CA SER A 82 7.51 -14.85 5.26
C SER A 82 5.99 -15.04 5.22
N GLY A 83 5.24 -14.33 6.05
CA GLY A 83 3.77 -14.42 6.13
C GLY A 83 3.02 -13.68 5.02
N SER A 84 3.71 -12.82 4.28
CA SER A 84 3.11 -12.01 3.23
C SER A 84 2.89 -12.79 1.94
N ASP A 85 1.72 -12.58 1.32
CA ASP A 85 1.41 -13.14 0.00
C ASP A 85 2.01 -12.22 -1.08
N PHE A 86 3.28 -12.44 -1.40
CA PHE A 86 4.00 -11.58 -2.35
C PHE A 86 3.37 -11.60 -3.75
N ALA A 87 2.82 -12.73 -4.19
CA ALA A 87 2.15 -12.82 -5.49
C ALA A 87 0.89 -11.94 -5.51
N PHE A 88 0.10 -11.96 -4.44
CA PHE A 88 -1.04 -11.06 -4.28
C PHE A 88 -0.60 -9.58 -4.37
N ILE A 89 0.48 -9.22 -3.68
CA ILE A 89 1.02 -7.86 -3.70
C ILE A 89 1.50 -7.45 -5.10
N GLN A 90 2.14 -8.34 -5.84
CA GLN A 90 2.50 -8.08 -7.25
C GLN A 90 1.29 -7.80 -8.12
N HIS A 91 0.17 -8.50 -7.92
CA HIS A 91 -1.07 -8.23 -8.65
C HIS A 91 -1.62 -6.81 -8.38
N ILE A 92 -1.47 -6.33 -7.14
CA ILE A 92 -1.84 -4.95 -6.75
C ILE A 92 -0.99 -3.94 -7.51
N THR A 93 0.34 -4.02 -7.38
CA THR A 93 1.26 -3.00 -7.93
C THR A 93 1.25 -2.99 -9.46
N ASN A 94 1.20 -4.17 -10.10
CA ASN A 94 1.14 -4.29 -11.56
C ASN A 94 -0.13 -3.68 -12.15
N SER A 95 -1.23 -3.64 -11.39
CA SER A 95 -2.48 -3.02 -11.84
C SER A 95 -2.41 -1.49 -11.89
N ARG A 96 -1.37 -0.88 -11.31
CA ARG A 96 -1.18 0.57 -11.14
C ARG A 96 0.26 1.04 -11.36
N HIS A 97 0.98 0.38 -12.26
CA HIS A 97 2.33 0.79 -12.72
C HIS A 97 3.39 0.95 -11.61
N GLY A 98 3.17 0.41 -10.42
CA GLY A 98 4.12 0.54 -9.32
C GLY A 98 4.96 -0.70 -9.10
N ILE A 99 5.84 -0.62 -8.10
CA ILE A 99 6.84 -1.65 -7.81
C ILE A 99 6.50 -2.34 -6.50
N SER A 100 6.53 -3.66 -6.50
CA SER A 100 6.47 -4.48 -5.29
C SER A 100 7.88 -4.94 -4.89
N ARG A 101 8.23 -4.85 -3.60
CA ARG A 101 9.48 -5.40 -3.07
C ARG A 101 9.20 -6.31 -1.88
N ARG A 102 10.02 -7.34 -1.74
CA ARG A 102 9.96 -8.26 -0.59
C ARG A 102 11.08 -7.90 0.37
N ILE A 103 10.75 -7.82 1.65
CA ILE A 103 11.72 -7.58 2.73
C ILE A 103 11.62 -8.74 3.70
N TYR A 104 12.76 -9.35 3.98
CA TYR A 104 12.86 -10.45 4.93
C TYR A 104 13.05 -9.88 6.35
N GLU A 105 12.45 -10.55 7.33
CA GLU A 105 12.65 -10.25 8.74
C GLU A 105 14.09 -10.59 9.13
N ASP A 106 14.97 -9.60 9.05
CA ASP A 106 16.37 -9.69 9.46
C ASP A 106 16.82 -8.36 10.09
N ALA A 107 17.99 -8.33 10.70
CA ALA A 107 18.55 -7.17 11.40
C ALA A 107 18.60 -5.90 10.52
N ASP A 108 18.72 -6.07 9.21
CA ASP A 108 18.82 -4.98 8.22
C ASP A 108 17.48 -4.65 7.52
N ALA A 109 16.35 -5.12 8.05
CA ALA A 109 15.02 -4.82 7.51
C ALA A 109 14.76 -3.32 7.34
N TYR A 110 15.21 -2.49 8.29
CA TYR A 110 15.04 -1.05 8.22
C TYR A 110 15.83 -0.42 7.06
N ILE A 111 17.02 -0.95 6.75
CA ILE A 111 17.87 -0.48 5.64
C ILE A 111 17.18 -0.81 4.31
N GLN A 112 16.63 -2.01 4.21
CA GLN A 112 15.87 -2.44 3.03
C GLN A 112 14.66 -1.52 2.80
N ILE A 113 13.90 -1.17 3.85
CA ILE A 113 12.76 -0.25 3.72
C ILE A 113 13.24 1.14 3.28
N ALA A 114 14.25 1.70 3.94
CA ALA A 114 14.75 3.05 3.66
C ALA A 114 15.28 3.18 2.23
N GLY A 115 16.09 2.22 1.76
CA GLY A 115 16.61 2.20 0.40
C GLY A 115 15.51 2.08 -0.66
N ASN A 116 14.43 1.36 -0.35
CA ASN A 116 13.32 1.17 -1.27
C ASN A 116 12.44 2.42 -1.46
N ILE A 117 12.37 3.29 -0.47
CA ILE A 117 11.56 4.52 -0.53
C ILE A 117 12.36 5.66 -1.18
N SER A 118 13.69 5.59 -1.18
CA SER A 118 14.57 6.61 -1.77
C SER A 118 14.78 6.51 -3.29
N GLU A 119 14.28 5.43 -3.92
CA GLU A 119 14.34 5.20 -5.37
C GLU A 119 12.99 5.55 -6.04
#